data_AF-A0A8J8EUF6-F1
#
_entry.id   AF-A0A8J8EUF6-F1
#
_cell.length_a   1.000
_cell.length_b   1.000
_cell.length_c   1.000
_cell.angle_alpha   90.00
_cell.angle_beta   90.00
_cell.angle_gamma   90.00
#
_symmetry.space_group_name_H-M   'P 1'
#
loop_
_entity.id
_entity.type
_entity.pdbx_description
1 polymer ?
#
loop_
_entity_poly.entity_id
_entity_poly.type
_entity_poly.pdbx_seq_one_letter_code
_entity_poly.pdbx_strand_id
1 'polypeptide(L)'
;MSMSRRKAQTAIESLFIIAIILTGILIIVPPYLNENRDISLVVYVRNSASNACAYLNTGVVTNETEYTPLNAIITANNYTYYSFQLASLTMKELADRIQVNVTILYAGGTFPETSIETNIEQYIVNDLASKTNVQMRDGKLYFGGKEVEINVDVMRK
;
A
#
# COMPACT_ATOMS: atom_id res chain seq x y z
N MET A 1 -43.40 -48.64 -9.36
CA MET A 1 -43.25 -47.19 -9.06
C MET A 1 -42.09 -46.96 -8.07
N SER A 2 -40.83 -46.91 -8.52
CA SER A 2 -39.66 -46.85 -7.60
C SER A 2 -38.47 -46.01 -8.14
N MET A 3 -38.21 -46.02 -9.46
CA MET A 3 -37.06 -45.29 -10.02
C MET A 3 -37.14 -43.76 -9.91
N SER A 4 -38.32 -43.16 -10.03
CA SER A 4 -38.47 -41.69 -9.98
C SER A 4 -38.15 -41.11 -8.59
N ARG A 5 -38.54 -41.82 -7.50
CA ARG A 5 -38.21 -41.40 -6.12
C ARG A 5 -36.72 -41.45 -5.83
N ARG A 6 -35.99 -42.47 -6.32
CA ARG A 6 -34.53 -42.53 -6.18
C ARG A 6 -33.82 -41.38 -6.88
N LYS A 7 -34.23 -41.04 -8.11
CA LYS A 7 -33.67 -39.89 -8.85
C LYS A 7 -33.93 -38.56 -8.14
N ALA A 8 -35.12 -38.38 -7.57
CA ALA A 8 -35.46 -37.19 -6.78
C ALA A 8 -34.63 -37.09 -5.49
N GLN A 9 -34.42 -38.21 -4.79
CA GLN A 9 -33.58 -38.24 -3.59
C GLN A 9 -32.12 -37.89 -3.91
N THR A 10 -31.53 -38.48 -4.96
CA THR A 10 -30.16 -38.16 -5.39
C THR A 10 -30.01 -36.69 -5.82
N ALA A 11 -31.05 -36.10 -6.43
CA ALA A 11 -31.04 -34.69 -6.79
C ALA A 11 -31.11 -33.75 -5.57
N ILE A 12 -31.82 -34.15 -4.50
CA ILE A 12 -31.87 -33.38 -3.25
C ILE A 12 -30.52 -33.46 -2.52
N GLU A 13 -29.92 -34.65 -2.46
CA GLU A 13 -28.59 -34.85 -1.86
C GLU A 13 -27.52 -34.04 -2.62
N SER A 14 -27.56 -34.01 -3.96
CA SER A 14 -26.62 -33.21 -4.73
C SER A 14 -26.83 -31.70 -4.56
N LEU A 15 -28.08 -31.22 -4.51
CA LEU A 15 -28.38 -29.82 -4.20
C LEU A 15 -27.90 -29.42 -2.81
N PHE A 16 -28.04 -30.31 -1.83
CA PHE A 16 -27.57 -30.07 -0.47
C PHE A 16 -26.04 -29.95 -0.40
N ILE A 17 -25.31 -30.84 -1.08
CA ILE A 17 -23.85 -30.76 -1.17
C ILE A 17 -23.42 -29.45 -1.86
N ILE A 18 -24.06 -29.09 -2.97
CA ILE A 18 -23.76 -27.82 -3.68
C ILE A 18 -24.04 -26.62 -2.78
N ALA A 19 -25.15 -26.62 -2.03
CA ALA A 19 -25.49 -25.53 -1.11
C ALA A 19 -24.43 -25.36 -0.01
N ILE A 20 -23.91 -26.45 0.55
CA ILE A 20 -22.83 -26.41 1.55
C ILE A 20 -21.55 -25.83 0.93
N ILE A 21 -21.15 -26.28 -0.26
CA ILE A 21 -19.95 -25.79 -0.95
C ILE A 21 -20.07 -24.29 -1.25
N LEU A 22 -21.19 -23.85 -1.82
CA LEU A 22 -21.42 -22.44 -2.13
C LEU A 22 -21.42 -21.56 -0.88
N THR A 23 -22.02 -22.04 0.21
CA THR A 23 -22.00 -21.33 1.51
C THR A 23 -20.58 -21.23 2.05
N GLY A 24 -19.79 -22.31 1.98
CA GLY A 24 -18.39 -22.31 2.38
C GLY A 24 -17.56 -21.30 1.57
N ILE A 25 -17.75 -21.24 0.25
CA ILE A 25 -17.08 -20.27 -0.63
C ILE A 25 -17.44 -18.84 -0.22
N LEU A 26 -18.72 -18.55 0.02
CA LEU A 26 -19.18 -17.21 0.42
C LEU A 26 -18.59 -16.75 1.76
N ILE A 27 -18.32 -17.67 2.68
CA ILE A 27 -17.73 -17.36 3.99
C ILE A 27 -16.21 -17.16 3.88
N ILE A 28 -15.51 -18.00 3.10
CA ILE A 28 -14.04 -18.04 3.10
C ILE A 28 -13.43 -17.05 2.10
N VAL A 29 -14.03 -16.87 0.92
CA VAL A 29 -13.42 -16.08 -0.16
C VAL A 29 -13.30 -14.59 0.18
N PRO A 30 -14.31 -13.90 0.74
CA PRO A 30 -14.18 -12.46 0.99
C PRO A 30 -13.06 -12.11 1.98
N PRO A 31 -12.92 -12.77 3.15
CA PRO A 31 -11.80 -12.53 4.06
C PRO A 31 -10.44 -12.77 3.40
N TYR A 32 -10.29 -13.86 2.64
CA TYR A 32 -9.03 -14.20 1.96
C TYR A 32 -8.64 -13.15 0.90
N LEU A 33 -9.60 -12.63 0.14
CA LEU A 33 -9.34 -11.58 -0.84
C LEU A 33 -9.00 -10.24 -0.18
N ASN A 34 -9.56 -9.93 0.99
CA ASN A 34 -9.26 -8.71 1.72
C ASN A 34 -7.85 -8.73 2.34
N GLU A 35 -7.47 -9.83 3.00
CA GLU A 35 -6.13 -9.94 3.61
C GLU A 35 -5.01 -9.84 2.57
N ASN A 36 -5.19 -10.47 1.40
CA ASN A 36 -4.22 -10.36 0.30
C ASN A 36 -4.11 -8.92 -0.25
N ARG A 37 -5.19 -8.14 -0.19
CA ARG A 37 -5.18 -6.74 -0.62
C ARG A 37 -4.34 -5.90 0.33
N ASP A 38 -4.56 -6.01 1.64
CA ASP A 38 -3.86 -5.18 2.62
C ASP A 38 -2.36 -5.46 2.63
N ILE A 39 -1.96 -6.73 2.49
CA ILE A 39 -0.55 -7.11 2.30
C ILE A 39 0.03 -6.47 1.03
N SER A 40 -0.73 -6.45 -0.07
CA SER A 40 -0.26 -5.85 -1.33
C SER A 40 -0.02 -4.35 -1.18
N LEU A 41 -0.91 -3.62 -0.49
CA LEU A 41 -0.73 -2.19 -0.22
C LEU A 41 0.56 -1.92 0.58
N VAL A 42 0.79 -2.70 1.64
CA VAL A 42 2.01 -2.60 2.45
C VAL A 42 3.26 -2.82 1.60
N VAL A 43 3.26 -3.82 0.71
CA VAL A 43 4.38 -4.09 -0.19
C VAL A 43 4.60 -2.93 -1.16
N TYR A 44 3.54 -2.34 -1.72
CA TYR A 44 3.67 -1.19 -2.60
C TYR A 44 4.26 0.02 -1.89
N VAL A 45 3.74 0.36 -0.69
CA VAL A 45 4.28 1.48 0.10
C VAL A 45 5.74 1.21 0.47
N ARG A 46 6.09 -0.01 0.88
CA ARG A 46 7.46 -0.40 1.22
C ARG A 46 8.41 -0.21 0.03
N ASN A 47 8.02 -0.70 -1.14
CA ASN A 47 8.83 -0.60 -2.35
C ASN A 47 9.00 0.87 -2.75
N SER A 48 7.93 1.65 -2.70
CA SER A 48 7.96 3.08 -2.99
C SER A 48 8.88 3.84 -2.04
N ALA A 49 8.74 3.65 -0.73
CA ALA A 49 9.61 4.28 0.27
C ALA A 49 11.09 3.86 0.12
N SER A 50 11.35 2.58 -0.21
CA SER A 50 12.69 2.08 -0.48
C SER A 50 13.28 2.71 -1.75
N ASN A 51 12.47 2.87 -2.81
CA ASN A 51 12.88 3.54 -4.04
C ASN A 51 13.18 5.01 -3.79
N ALA A 52 12.37 5.70 -2.97
CA ALA A 52 12.62 7.07 -2.57
C ALA A 52 13.98 7.21 -1.87
N CYS A 53 14.26 6.35 -0.87
CA CYS A 53 15.55 6.34 -0.18
C CYS A 53 16.71 6.06 -1.14
N ALA A 54 16.56 5.08 -2.04
CA ALA A 54 17.58 4.76 -3.03
C ALA A 54 17.85 5.96 -3.96
N TYR A 55 16.80 6.60 -4.46
CA TYR A 55 16.88 7.77 -5.33
C TYR A 55 17.61 8.93 -4.63
N LEU A 56 17.18 9.28 -3.42
CA LEU A 56 17.82 10.33 -2.61
C LEU A 56 19.29 10.04 -2.32
N ASN A 57 19.65 8.76 -2.14
CA ASN A 57 21.03 8.33 -1.94
C ASN A 57 21.88 8.38 -3.22
N THR A 58 21.28 8.27 -4.41
CA THR A 58 22.03 8.49 -5.66
C THR A 58 22.36 9.96 -5.85
N GLY A 59 21.49 10.87 -5.36
CA GLY A 59 21.70 12.31 -5.45
C GLY A 59 21.62 12.86 -6.88
N VAL A 60 21.01 12.14 -7.83
CA VAL A 60 20.87 12.58 -9.22
C VAL A 60 19.45 13.08 -9.46
N VAL A 61 19.34 14.31 -9.97
CA VAL A 61 18.05 14.91 -10.35
C VAL A 61 17.68 14.49 -11.76
N THR A 62 16.46 13.96 -11.93
CA THR A 62 15.89 13.61 -13.23
C THR A 62 14.74 14.55 -13.59
N ASN A 63 14.47 14.75 -14.89
CA ASN A 63 13.39 15.62 -15.37
C ASN A 63 12.00 14.96 -15.36
N GLU A 64 11.88 13.80 -14.72
CA GLU A 64 10.64 13.05 -14.66
C GLU A 64 9.74 13.63 -13.56
N THR A 65 8.46 13.83 -13.88
CA THR A 65 7.49 14.46 -12.97
C THR A 65 7.30 13.67 -11.68
N GLU A 66 7.45 12.34 -11.73
CA GLU A 66 7.30 11.47 -10.54
C GLU A 66 8.35 11.76 -9.46
N TYR A 67 9.58 12.11 -9.84
CA TYR A 67 10.67 12.41 -8.89
C TYR A 67 10.74 13.88 -8.47
N THR A 68 9.84 14.74 -8.95
CA THR A 68 9.86 16.18 -8.64
C THR A 68 9.91 16.47 -7.12
N PRO A 69 9.13 15.78 -6.26
CA PRO A 69 9.23 15.95 -4.81
C PRO A 69 10.62 15.57 -4.26
N LEU A 70 11.21 14.47 -4.74
CA LEU A 70 12.54 14.02 -4.28
C LEU A 70 13.66 14.93 -4.79
N ASN A 71 13.53 15.48 -5.99
CA ASN A 71 14.46 16.46 -6.55
C ASN A 71 14.56 17.73 -5.70
N ALA A 72 13.44 18.16 -5.10
CA ALA A 72 13.43 19.30 -4.19
C ALA A 72 14.32 19.06 -2.96
N ILE A 73 14.34 17.83 -2.43
CA ILE A 73 15.22 17.45 -1.32
C ILE A 73 16.69 17.47 -1.77
N ILE A 74 17.02 16.85 -2.91
CA ILE A 74 18.41 16.77 -3.40
C ILE A 74 18.99 18.17 -3.66
N THR A 75 18.22 19.02 -4.34
CA THR A 75 18.65 20.38 -4.70
C THR A 75 18.80 21.28 -3.49
N ALA A 76 17.85 21.23 -2.53
CA ALA A 76 17.94 22.01 -1.31
C ALA A 76 19.12 21.60 -0.41
N ASN A 77 19.57 20.35 -0.54
CA ASN A 77 20.73 19.81 0.15
C ASN A 77 22.03 19.91 -0.64
N ASN A 78 22.03 20.67 -1.75
CA ASN A 78 23.18 20.86 -2.61
C ASN A 78 23.88 19.54 -2.98
N TYR A 79 23.08 18.52 -3.31
CA TYR A 79 23.56 17.20 -3.73
C TYR A 79 24.38 16.45 -2.65
N THR A 80 24.20 16.80 -1.37
CA THR A 80 24.90 16.14 -0.26
C THR A 80 24.29 14.77 0.03
N TYR A 81 25.15 13.77 0.19
CA TYR A 81 24.75 12.42 0.58
C TYR A 81 24.41 12.34 2.08
N TYR A 82 23.21 11.83 2.41
CA TYR A 82 22.73 11.70 3.79
C TYR A 82 22.27 10.29 4.19
N SER A 83 22.56 9.25 3.39
CA SER A 83 22.28 7.85 3.77
C SER A 83 20.85 7.60 4.28
N PHE A 84 19.85 7.93 3.47
CA PHE A 84 18.44 7.62 3.74
C PHE A 84 18.21 6.11 3.81
N GLN A 85 17.50 5.66 4.83
CA GLN A 85 17.21 4.24 5.08
C GLN A 85 15.78 4.07 5.58
N LEU A 86 15.02 3.18 4.95
CA LEU A 86 13.74 2.75 5.49
C LEU A 86 13.96 1.94 6.76
N ALA A 87 13.54 2.45 7.91
CA ALA A 87 13.75 1.83 9.20
C ALA A 87 12.58 0.94 9.62
N SER A 88 11.35 1.44 9.44
CA SER A 88 10.15 0.69 9.80
C SER A 88 8.98 1.04 8.89
N LEU A 89 8.06 0.10 8.75
CA LEU A 89 6.77 0.32 8.15
C LEU A 89 5.75 -0.44 8.99
N THR A 90 4.75 0.27 9.50
CA THR A 90 3.64 -0.34 10.23
C THR A 90 2.34 -0.02 9.52
N MET A 91 1.43 -1.00 9.51
CA MET A 91 0.10 -0.82 8.95
C MET A 91 -0.92 -1.12 10.03
N LYS A 92 -1.93 -0.27 10.09
CA LYS A 92 -3.06 -0.42 11.00
C LYS A 92 -4.34 -0.25 10.19
N GLU A 93 -5.08 -1.34 10.09
CA GLU A 93 -6.41 -1.32 9.51
C GLU A 93 -7.42 -0.79 10.55
N LEU A 94 -8.21 0.19 10.12
CA LEU A 94 -9.33 0.76 10.86
C LEU A 94 -10.64 0.46 10.10
N ALA A 95 -11.78 0.82 10.71
CA ALA A 95 -13.09 0.51 10.13
C ALA A 95 -13.30 1.15 8.75
N ASP A 96 -12.87 2.39 8.57
CA ASP A 96 -13.07 3.24 7.39
C ASP A 96 -11.78 3.52 6.61
N ARG A 97 -10.62 3.29 7.21
CA ARG A 97 -9.31 3.65 6.65
C ARG A 97 -8.22 2.61 6.93
N ILE A 98 -7.15 2.67 6.16
CA ILE A 98 -5.90 1.94 6.37
C ILE A 98 -4.83 2.98 6.63
N GLN A 99 -4.25 2.97 7.83
CA GLN A 99 -3.16 3.86 8.20
C GLN A 99 -1.83 3.13 7.97
N VAL A 100 -0.93 3.73 7.20
CA VAL A 100 0.42 3.22 6.96
C VAL A 100 1.42 4.24 7.48
N ASN A 101 2.18 3.86 8.50
CA ASN A 101 3.22 4.71 9.06
C ASN A 101 4.58 4.21 8.59
N VAL A 102 5.34 5.11 7.97
CA VAL A 102 6.66 4.85 7.37
C VAL A 102 7.69 5.64 8.15
N THR A 103 8.68 4.96 8.73
CA THR A 103 9.80 5.61 9.43
C THR A 103 11.06 5.53 8.58
N ILE A 104 11.66 6.67 8.30
CA ILE A 104 12.91 6.78 7.53
C ILE A 104 13.99 7.37 8.43
N LEU A 105 15.15 6.72 8.45
CA LEU A 105 16.35 7.23 9.09
C LEU A 105 17.23 7.95 8.06
N TYR A 106 17.87 9.03 8.48
CA TYR A 106 18.88 9.71 7.67
C TYR A 106 20.02 10.28 8.54
N ALA A 107 21.19 10.42 7.94
CA ALA A 107 22.40 10.96 8.53
C ALA A 107 22.67 12.36 7.97
N GLY A 108 21.86 13.36 8.33
CA GLY A 108 21.97 14.74 7.86
C GLY A 108 21.67 15.78 8.93
N GLY A 109 22.22 17.00 8.77
CA GLY A 109 22.30 17.98 9.86
C GLY A 109 21.44 19.23 9.75
N THR A 110 21.07 19.66 8.54
CA THR A 110 20.64 21.06 8.31
C THR A 110 19.27 21.24 7.70
N PHE A 111 18.71 20.21 7.06
CA PHE A 111 17.42 20.33 6.38
C PHE A 111 16.25 19.96 7.31
N PRO A 112 15.13 20.71 7.29
CA PRO A 112 13.97 20.42 8.14
C PRO A 112 13.39 19.04 7.84
N GLU A 113 13.20 18.23 8.89
CA GLU A 113 12.63 16.88 8.80
C GLU A 113 11.24 16.90 8.15
N THR A 114 10.39 17.85 8.54
CA THR A 114 9.05 18.05 7.98
C THR A 114 9.01 18.27 6.47
N SER A 115 10.03 18.94 5.92
CA SER A 115 10.17 19.12 4.47
C SER A 115 10.55 17.81 3.78
N ILE A 116 11.37 16.97 4.42
CA ILE A 116 11.71 15.63 3.89
C ILE A 116 10.47 14.75 3.92
N GLU A 117 9.78 14.71 5.06
CA GLU A 117 8.55 13.94 5.28
C GLU A 117 7.52 14.26 4.19
N THR A 118 7.18 15.53 4.02
CA THR A 118 6.17 15.98 3.04
C THR A 118 6.53 15.56 1.61
N ASN A 119 7.80 15.73 1.22
CA ASN A 119 8.23 15.41 -0.14
C ASN A 119 8.30 13.89 -0.39
N ILE A 120 8.73 13.10 0.60
CA ILE A 120 8.72 11.64 0.50
C ILE A 120 7.29 11.11 0.51
N GLU A 121 6.42 11.63 1.38
CA GLU A 121 5.00 11.28 1.41
C GLU A 121 4.35 11.55 0.05
N GLN A 122 4.57 12.75 -0.51
CA GLN A 122 4.04 13.10 -1.81
C GLN A 122 4.57 12.20 -2.92
N TYR A 123 5.85 11.83 -2.89
CA TYR A 123 6.41 10.85 -3.82
C TYR A 123 5.69 9.49 -3.73
N ILE A 124 5.53 8.96 -2.50
CA ILE A 124 4.85 7.67 -2.28
C ILE A 124 3.41 7.74 -2.78
N VAL A 125 2.68 8.81 -2.46
CA VAL A 125 1.30 9.02 -2.91
C VAL A 125 1.20 9.01 -4.44
N ASN A 126 2.09 9.74 -5.12
CA ASN A 126 2.12 9.80 -6.58
C ASN A 126 2.50 8.46 -7.22
N ASP A 127 3.46 7.76 -6.66
CA ASP A 127 3.93 6.47 -7.14
C ASP A 127 2.82 5.40 -7.00
N LEU A 128 2.11 5.39 -5.87
CA LEU A 128 0.96 4.52 -5.67
C LEU A 128 -0.17 4.82 -6.64
N ALA A 129 -0.53 6.09 -6.81
CA ALA A 129 -1.61 6.49 -7.72
C ALA A 129 -1.32 6.19 -9.20
N SER A 130 -0.04 6.13 -9.59
CA SER A 130 0.38 5.91 -10.97
C SER A 130 0.69 4.45 -11.32
N LYS A 131 1.24 3.67 -10.36
CA LYS A 131 1.76 2.32 -10.62
C LYS A 131 0.94 1.20 -9.99
N THR A 132 -0.12 1.52 -9.26
CA THR A 132 -0.94 0.52 -8.57
C THR A 132 -2.44 0.70 -8.84
N ASN A 133 -3.26 -0.17 -8.24
CA ASN A 133 -4.73 -0.07 -8.31
C ASN A 133 -5.33 0.88 -7.27
N VAL A 134 -4.49 1.65 -6.55
CA VAL A 134 -4.96 2.69 -5.62
C VAL A 134 -5.55 3.84 -6.43
N GLN A 135 -6.70 4.34 -6.00
CA GLN A 135 -7.42 5.40 -6.70
C GLN A 135 -7.34 6.69 -5.90
N MET A 136 -7.06 7.81 -6.58
CA MET A 136 -7.16 9.13 -5.99
C MET A 136 -8.60 9.64 -6.14
N ARG A 137 -9.26 10.01 -5.04
CA ARG A 137 -10.59 10.63 -5.03
C ARG A 137 -10.59 11.78 -4.04
N ASP A 138 -10.99 12.97 -4.47
CA ASP A 138 -11.07 14.17 -3.62
C ASP A 138 -9.76 14.48 -2.84
N GLY A 139 -8.60 14.22 -3.47
CA GLY A 139 -7.28 14.43 -2.85
C GLY A 139 -6.86 13.34 -1.85
N LYS A 140 -7.61 12.25 -1.73
CA LYS A 140 -7.34 11.12 -0.84
C LYS A 140 -7.11 9.83 -1.62
N LEU A 141 -6.23 8.97 -1.10
CA LEU A 141 -5.99 7.65 -1.67
C LEU A 141 -7.04 6.67 -1.19
N TYR A 142 -7.53 5.81 -2.09
CA TYR A 142 -8.47 4.75 -1.79
C TYR A 142 -8.00 3.42 -2.34
N PHE A 143 -8.03 2.38 -1.51
CA PHE A 143 -7.68 1.03 -1.89
C PHE A 143 -8.74 0.05 -1.37
N GLY A 144 -9.30 -0.77 -2.26
CA GLY A 144 -10.34 -1.74 -1.88
C GLY A 144 -11.61 -1.13 -1.27
N GLY A 145 -11.86 0.16 -1.48
CA GLY A 145 -13.00 0.89 -0.91
C GLY A 145 -12.73 1.58 0.45
N LYS A 146 -11.51 1.46 0.99
CA LYS A 146 -11.07 2.15 2.21
C LYS A 146 -10.16 3.31 1.88
N GLU A 147 -10.22 4.36 2.69
CA GLU A 147 -9.27 5.48 2.61
C GLU A 147 -7.88 5.00 3.06
N VAL A 148 -6.81 5.41 2.38
CA VAL A 148 -5.43 5.09 2.74
C VAL A 148 -4.74 6.35 3.21
N GLU A 149 -4.30 6.35 4.46
CA GLU A 149 -3.61 7.45 5.11
C GLU A 149 -2.13 7.07 5.30
N ILE A 150 -1.24 7.77 4.60
CA ILE A 150 0.20 7.49 4.63
C ILE A 150 0.85 8.57 5.49
N ASN A 151 1.48 8.17 6.58
CA ASN A 151 2.24 9.07 7.44
C ASN A 151 3.72 8.74 7.30
N VAL A 152 4.53 9.73 6.94
CA VAL A 152 5.99 9.58 6.86
C VAL A 152 6.61 10.33 8.03
N ASP A 153 7.45 9.63 8.78
CA ASP A 153 8.23 10.17 9.90
C ASP A 153 9.72 10.03 9.56
N VAL A 154 10.46 11.13 9.59
CA VAL A 154 11.87 11.16 9.23
C VAL A 154 12.70 11.50 10.48
N MET A 155 13.51 10.54 10.90
CA MET A 155 14.31 10.64 12.11
C MET A 155 15.81 10.69 11.79
N ARG A 156 16.56 11.49 12.54
CA ARG A 156 18.03 11.46 12.48
C ARG A 156 18.57 10.20 13.14
N LYS A 157 19.57 9.61 12.50
CA LYS A 157 20.34 8.48 13.02
C LYS A 157 21.32 8.92 14.12
#